data_AF-A0A1S3BCI0-F1
#
_entry.id   AF-A0A1S3BCI0-F1
#
_cell.length_a   1.000
_cell.length_b   1.000
_cell.length_c   1.000
_cell.angle_alpha   90.00
_cell.angle_beta   90.00
_cell.angle_gamma   90.00
#
_symmetry.space_group_name_H-M   'P 1'
#
loop_
_entity.id
_entity.type
_entity.pdbx_description
1 polymer ?
#
loop_
_entity_poly.entity_id
_entity_poly.type
_entity_poly.pdbx_seq_one_letter_code
_entity_poly.pdbx_strand_id
1 'polypeptide(L)'
;MQSLQDKASEWSGVKREDAFAIDEVNLFQKLGLQTFVTLSTKFYNRVYDDDEEWFRSIFGNSKKEDAIQNQYEFFVQRMGGPPLYSQRKGHPALIGRHRPFPVTHRAAERWLHHMQLALDETPDIDADSKVRMINFFRHTAFFLVAGDEMKNQNLQTQCKHGIQQSAAP
;
A
#
# COMPACT_ATOMS: atom_id res chain seq x y z
N MET A 1 -7.51 22.75 4.60
CA MET A 1 -6.51 21.66 4.68
C MET A 1 -6.62 20.85 3.40
N GLN A 2 -5.51 20.59 2.72
CA GLN A 2 -5.44 19.71 1.55
C GLN A 2 -5.87 18.29 1.94
N SER A 3 -6.64 17.59 1.08
CA SER A 3 -7.09 16.23 1.40
C SER A 3 -5.95 15.22 1.31
N LEU A 4 -6.11 14.05 1.94
CA LEU A 4 -5.15 12.96 1.82
C LEU A 4 -4.94 12.50 0.37
N GLN A 5 -6.01 12.55 -0.44
CA GLN A 5 -5.94 12.17 -1.86
C GLN A 5 -5.15 13.19 -2.67
N ASP A 6 -5.31 14.49 -2.37
CA ASP A 6 -4.58 15.54 -3.07
C ASP A 6 -3.07 15.46 -2.76
N LYS A 7 -2.71 15.20 -1.50
CA LYS A 7 -1.31 14.96 -1.10
C LYS A 7 -0.72 13.73 -1.80
N ALA A 8 -1.50 12.64 -1.86
CA ALA A 8 -1.09 11.42 -2.55
C ALA A 8 -0.80 11.71 -4.03
N SER A 9 -1.67 12.47 -4.69
CA SER A 9 -1.47 12.86 -6.09
C SER A 9 -0.22 13.74 -6.27
N GLU A 10 -0.03 14.74 -5.42
CA GLU A 10 1.13 15.64 -5.46
C GLU A 10 2.45 14.88 -5.29
N TRP A 11 2.57 14.00 -4.30
CA TRP A 11 3.82 13.30 -4.00
C TRP A 11 4.09 12.12 -4.93
N SER A 12 3.03 11.43 -5.38
CA SER A 12 3.17 10.31 -6.31
C SER A 12 3.44 10.74 -7.75
N GLY A 13 3.00 11.95 -8.13
CA GLY A 13 2.91 12.37 -9.53
C GLY A 13 1.83 11.64 -10.34
N VAL A 14 0.99 10.84 -9.69
CA VAL A 14 -0.11 10.10 -10.31
C VAL A 14 -1.42 10.81 -9.97
N LYS A 15 -2.18 11.21 -10.99
CA LYS A 15 -3.48 11.82 -10.74
C LYS A 15 -4.47 10.80 -10.20
N ARG A 16 -5.46 11.29 -9.47
CA ARG A 16 -6.52 10.45 -8.93
C ARG A 16 -7.26 9.68 -10.03
N GLU A 17 -7.55 10.29 -11.17
CA GLU A 17 -8.19 9.60 -12.29
C GLU A 17 -7.35 8.41 -12.79
N ASP A 18 -6.03 8.60 -12.96
CA ASP A 18 -5.12 7.58 -13.45
C ASP A 18 -4.95 6.43 -12.42
N ALA A 19 -4.95 6.76 -11.13
CA ALA A 19 -4.86 5.80 -10.04
C ALA A 19 -6.09 4.89 -9.95
N PHE A 20 -7.26 5.39 -10.31
CA PHE A 20 -8.52 4.66 -10.24
C PHE A 20 -9.05 4.22 -11.60
N ALA A 21 -8.27 4.38 -12.67
CA ALA A 21 -8.53 3.77 -13.98
C ALA A 21 -8.63 2.23 -13.93
N ILE A 22 -8.17 1.60 -12.84
CA ILE A 22 -8.46 0.18 -12.54
C ILE A 22 -9.96 -0.14 -12.45
N ASP A 23 -10.83 0.87 -12.26
CA ASP A 23 -12.29 0.71 -12.17
C ASP A 23 -13.00 0.73 -13.53
N GLU A 24 -12.30 1.11 -14.60
CA GLU A 24 -12.85 1.16 -15.96
C GLU A 24 -12.99 -0.22 -16.59
N VAL A 25 -12.28 -1.21 -16.05
CA VAL A 25 -12.26 -2.59 -16.54
C VAL A 25 -12.25 -3.56 -15.37
N ASN A 26 -12.82 -4.75 -15.55
CA ASN A 26 -12.71 -5.81 -14.54
C ASN A 26 -11.37 -6.56 -14.73
N LEU A 27 -10.32 -6.06 -14.08
CA LEU A 27 -8.98 -6.67 -14.14
C LEU A 27 -8.97 -8.10 -13.60
N PHE A 28 -9.82 -8.45 -12.63
CA PHE A 28 -9.94 -9.82 -12.15
C PHE A 28 -10.46 -10.77 -13.24
N GLN A 29 -11.50 -10.38 -13.98
CA GLN A 29 -11.99 -11.18 -15.12
C GLN A 29 -10.93 -11.32 -16.22
N LYS A 30 -10.13 -10.27 -16.45
CA LYS A 30 -9.07 -10.26 -17.46
C LYS A 30 -7.87 -11.14 -17.08
N LEU A 31 -7.42 -11.07 -15.83
CA LEU A 31 -6.16 -11.65 -15.38
C LEU A 31 -6.33 -12.97 -14.61
N GLY A 32 -7.49 -13.21 -14.01
CA GLY A 32 -7.77 -14.40 -13.19
C GLY A 32 -7.06 -14.41 -11.82
N LEU A 33 -7.54 -15.24 -10.91
CA LEU A 33 -7.05 -15.34 -9.54
C LEU A 33 -5.55 -15.66 -9.45
N GLN A 34 -5.07 -16.62 -10.24
CA GLN A 34 -3.71 -17.13 -10.15
C GLN A 34 -2.66 -16.04 -10.44
N THR A 35 -3.00 -15.05 -11.26
CA THR A 35 -2.13 -13.91 -11.57
C THR A 35 -1.91 -13.02 -10.34
N PHE A 36 -2.95 -12.75 -9.55
CA PHE A 36 -2.81 -11.95 -8.31
C PHE A 36 -2.03 -12.71 -7.22
N VAL A 37 -2.24 -14.02 -7.11
CA VAL A 37 -1.48 -14.90 -6.21
C VAL A 37 0.00 -14.87 -6.60
N THR A 38 0.29 -15.05 -7.88
CA THR A 38 1.66 -15.05 -8.43
C THR A 38 2.34 -13.70 -8.22
N LEU A 39 1.65 -12.60 -8.53
CA LEU A 39 2.16 -11.24 -8.34
C LEU A 39 2.52 -10.99 -6.87
N SER A 40 1.60 -11.29 -5.95
CA SER A 40 1.83 -11.04 -4.52
C SER A 40 2.94 -11.94 -3.96
N THR A 41 3.03 -13.19 -4.45
CA THR A 41 4.11 -14.11 -4.08
C THR A 41 5.47 -13.59 -4.54
N LYS A 42 5.60 -13.18 -5.81
CA LYS A 42 6.83 -12.58 -6.35
C LYS A 42 7.21 -11.32 -5.60
N PHE A 43 6.24 -10.44 -5.34
CA PHE A 43 6.43 -9.23 -4.56
C PHE A 43 7.00 -9.54 -3.16
N TYR A 44 6.36 -10.42 -2.39
CA TYR A 44 6.84 -10.70 -1.03
C TYR A 44 8.10 -11.56 -0.98
N ASN A 45 8.42 -12.36 -2.00
CA ASN A 45 9.75 -12.96 -2.09
C ASN A 45 10.81 -11.85 -2.04
N ARG A 46 10.66 -10.81 -2.86
CA ARG A 46 11.59 -9.68 -2.92
C ARG A 46 11.64 -8.88 -1.63
N VAL A 47 10.49 -8.63 -1.00
CA VAL A 47 10.43 -7.88 0.27
C VAL A 47 11.15 -8.62 1.40
N TYR A 48 10.94 -9.94 1.52
CA TYR A 48 11.55 -10.73 2.59
C TYR A 48 13.03 -11.05 2.33
N ASP A 49 13.45 -11.02 1.06
CA ASP A 49 14.84 -11.19 0.65
C ASP A 49 15.57 -9.84 0.44
N ASP A 50 14.97 -8.73 0.88
CA ASP A 50 15.56 -7.40 0.72
C ASP A 50 16.83 -7.23 1.58
N ASP A 51 17.95 -6.87 0.93
CA ASP A 51 19.25 -6.61 1.57
C ASP A 51 19.23 -5.37 2.49
N GLU A 52 18.28 -4.45 2.28
CA GLU A 52 18.12 -3.24 3.08
C GLU A 52 17.37 -3.56 4.38
N GLU A 53 18.12 -3.80 5.46
CA GLU A 53 17.59 -4.17 6.77
C GLU A 53 16.51 -3.21 7.30
N TRP A 54 16.66 -1.89 7.07
CA TRP A 54 15.68 -0.88 7.51
C TRP A 54 14.30 -1.08 6.87
N PHE A 55 14.23 -1.65 5.66
CA PHE A 55 12.98 -1.93 4.98
C PHE A 55 12.47 -3.32 5.34
N ARG A 56 13.35 -4.34 5.28
CA ARG A 56 12.98 -5.73 5.59
C ARG A 56 12.45 -5.87 7.02
N SER A 57 13.04 -5.17 7.98
CA SER A 57 12.61 -5.18 9.39
C SER A 57 11.19 -4.65 9.62
N ILE A 58 10.64 -3.81 8.72
CA ILE A 58 9.22 -3.37 8.77
C ILE A 58 8.29 -4.59 8.76
N PHE A 59 8.68 -5.64 8.05
CA PHE A 59 7.91 -6.87 7.90
C PHE A 59 8.27 -7.96 8.92
N GLY A 60 9.24 -7.72 9.82
CA GLY A 60 9.81 -8.75 10.71
C GLY A 60 8.83 -9.41 11.68
N ASN A 61 7.70 -8.75 11.99
CA ASN A 61 6.64 -9.29 12.84
C ASN A 61 5.49 -9.95 12.05
N SER A 62 5.61 -10.03 10.72
CA SER A 62 4.60 -10.65 9.84
C SER A 62 5.13 -11.97 9.30
N LYS A 63 4.26 -12.97 9.21
CA LYS A 63 4.56 -14.18 8.43
C LYS A 63 4.41 -13.86 6.95
N LYS A 64 5.35 -14.34 6.13
CA LYS A 64 5.38 -14.08 4.69
C LYS A 64 4.12 -14.57 3.99
N GLU A 65 3.67 -15.76 4.34
CA GLU A 65 2.50 -16.42 3.75
C GLU A 65 1.21 -15.65 4.06
N ASP A 66 1.08 -15.17 5.30
CA ASP A 66 -0.06 -14.33 5.72
C ASP A 66 -0.06 -12.99 4.98
N ALA A 67 1.12 -12.39 4.79
CA ALA A 67 1.27 -11.12 4.08
C ALA A 67 0.90 -11.27 2.59
N ILE A 68 1.34 -12.36 1.95
CA ILE A 68 0.95 -12.74 0.58
C ILE A 68 -0.57 -12.89 0.49
N GLN A 69 -1.17 -13.66 1.40
CA GLN A 69 -2.61 -13.87 1.43
C GLN A 69 -3.40 -12.57 1.58
N ASN A 70 -3.00 -11.74 2.54
CA ASN A 70 -3.65 -10.46 2.78
C ASN A 70 -3.61 -9.55 1.53
N GLN A 71 -2.49 -9.54 0.80
CA GLN A 71 -2.31 -8.68 -0.35
C GLN A 71 -3.13 -9.17 -1.56
N TYR A 72 -3.01 -10.44 -1.97
CA TYR A 72 -3.74 -10.89 -3.15
C TYR A 72 -5.25 -10.86 -2.93
N GLU A 73 -5.74 -11.19 -1.72
CA GLU A 73 -7.18 -11.13 -1.44
C GLU A 73 -7.71 -9.69 -1.53
N PHE A 74 -6.92 -8.71 -1.06
CA PHE A 74 -7.26 -7.31 -1.20
C PHE A 74 -7.28 -6.88 -2.67
N PHE A 75 -6.28 -7.26 -3.46
CA PHE A 75 -6.22 -6.91 -4.89
C PHE A 75 -7.35 -7.56 -5.67
N VAL A 76 -7.61 -8.86 -5.47
CA VAL A 76 -8.74 -9.58 -6.08
C VAL A 76 -10.04 -8.85 -5.80
N GLN A 77 -10.31 -8.52 -4.53
CA GLN A 77 -11.51 -7.78 -4.17
C GLN A 77 -11.56 -6.38 -4.79
N ARG A 78 -10.45 -5.64 -4.76
CA ARG A 78 -10.40 -4.25 -5.23
C ARG A 78 -10.53 -4.16 -6.75
N MET A 79 -10.08 -5.18 -7.47
CA MET A 79 -9.93 -5.16 -8.93
C MET A 79 -11.00 -6.00 -9.65
N GLY A 80 -12.17 -6.18 -9.02
CA GLY A 80 -13.38 -6.72 -9.66
C GLY A 80 -13.69 -8.20 -9.38
N GLY A 81 -12.93 -8.85 -8.50
CA GLY A 81 -13.14 -10.22 -8.07
C GLY A 81 -14.00 -10.37 -6.81
N PRO A 82 -14.16 -11.61 -6.30
CA PRO A 82 -14.92 -11.87 -5.08
C PRO A 82 -14.31 -11.16 -3.85
N PRO A 83 -15.13 -10.79 -2.84
CA PRO A 83 -14.68 -10.00 -1.70
C PRO A 83 -13.96 -10.83 -0.62
N LEU A 84 -12.92 -11.57 -1.02
CA LEU A 84 -12.19 -12.52 -0.17
C LEU A 84 -11.61 -11.84 1.08
N TYR A 85 -11.01 -10.66 0.90
CA TYR A 85 -10.41 -9.92 2.01
C TYR A 85 -11.45 -9.52 3.05
N SER A 86 -12.56 -8.92 2.60
CA SER A 86 -13.63 -8.46 3.49
C SER A 86 -14.32 -9.62 4.19
N GLN A 87 -14.51 -10.76 3.53
CA GLN A 87 -15.07 -11.96 4.15
C GLN A 87 -14.21 -12.46 5.32
N ARG A 88 -12.88 -12.39 5.21
CA ARG A 88 -11.96 -12.89 6.25
C ARG A 88 -11.56 -11.85 7.29
N LYS A 89 -11.39 -10.58 6.90
CA LYS A 89 -10.78 -9.53 7.75
C LYS A 89 -11.67 -8.29 7.95
N GLY A 90 -12.85 -8.25 7.33
CA GLY A 90 -13.69 -7.05 7.30
C GLY A 90 -13.07 -5.93 6.46
N HIS A 91 -13.41 -4.68 6.78
CA HIS A 91 -13.05 -3.54 5.95
C HIS A 91 -11.51 -3.42 5.70
N PRO A 92 -11.06 -3.11 4.46
CA PRO A 92 -9.63 -2.95 4.15
C PRO A 92 -8.91 -1.95 5.06
N ALA A 93 -9.49 -0.76 5.24
CA ALA A 93 -9.03 0.26 6.21
C ALA A 93 -7.51 0.47 6.19
N LEU A 94 -6.94 0.70 4.99
CA LEU A 94 -5.49 0.62 4.76
C LEU A 94 -4.69 1.52 5.71
N ILE A 95 -5.05 2.79 5.90
CA ILE A 95 -4.37 3.69 6.85
C ILE A 95 -4.36 3.11 8.26
N GLY A 96 -5.51 2.62 8.74
CA GLY A 96 -5.63 2.05 10.08
C GLY A 96 -4.75 0.82 10.27
N ARG A 97 -4.67 -0.06 9.27
CA ARG A 97 -3.87 -1.29 9.32
C ARG A 97 -2.37 -1.05 9.10
N HIS A 98 -1.99 0.06 8.47
CA HIS A 98 -0.59 0.44 8.29
C HIS A 98 -0.05 1.33 9.41
N ARG A 99 -0.91 1.81 10.32
CA ARG A 99 -0.53 2.65 11.48
C ARG A 99 0.65 2.10 12.33
N PRO A 100 0.82 0.79 12.54
CA PRO A 100 1.96 0.26 13.30
C PRO A 100 3.31 0.38 12.60
N PHE A 101 3.34 0.64 11.29
CA PHE A 101 4.55 0.61 10.46
C PHE A 101 5.03 2.02 10.11
N PRO A 102 6.34 2.25 9.97
CA PRO A 102 6.89 3.53 9.52
C PRO A 102 6.74 3.67 7.99
N VAL A 103 5.59 4.12 7.51
CA VAL A 103 5.32 4.31 6.07
C VAL A 103 5.84 5.66 5.60
N THR A 104 7.16 5.76 5.49
CA THR A 104 7.85 6.97 5.01
C THR A 104 7.86 7.05 3.48
N HIS A 105 8.19 8.24 2.92
CA HIS A 105 8.46 8.41 1.49
C HIS A 105 9.49 7.38 0.96
N ARG A 106 10.58 7.15 1.71
CA ARG A 106 11.61 6.16 1.35
C ARG A 106 11.05 4.73 1.35
N ALA A 107 10.22 4.37 2.33
CA ALA A 107 9.59 3.06 2.40
C ALA A 107 8.59 2.84 1.24
N ALA A 108 7.83 3.87 0.87
CA ALA A 108 6.91 3.82 -0.27
C ALA A 108 7.66 3.54 -1.59
N GLU A 109 8.74 4.27 -1.87
CA GLU A 109 9.53 4.03 -3.09
C GLU A 109 10.21 2.65 -3.09
N ARG A 110 10.71 2.17 -1.94
CA ARG A 110 11.27 0.81 -1.85
C ARG A 110 10.22 -0.28 -2.08
N TRP A 111 9.01 -0.10 -1.53
CA TRP A 111 7.88 -0.99 -1.80
C TRP A 111 7.52 -1.00 -3.28
N LEU A 112 7.45 0.19 -3.92
CA LEU A 112 7.10 0.33 -5.33
C LEU A 112 8.16 -0.26 -6.25
N HIS A 113 9.44 -0.16 -5.89
CA HIS A 113 10.53 -0.83 -6.61
C HIS A 113 10.30 -2.35 -6.70
N HIS A 114 9.98 -3.00 -5.57
CA HIS A 114 9.71 -4.44 -5.56
C HIS A 114 8.43 -4.80 -6.33
N MET A 115 7.39 -3.97 -6.25
CA MET A 115 6.15 -4.20 -6.99
C MET A 115 6.34 -4.05 -8.49
N GLN A 116 7.13 -3.06 -8.94
CA GLN A 116 7.47 -2.89 -10.35
C GLN A 116 8.19 -4.13 -10.90
N LEU A 117 9.21 -4.62 -10.20
CA LEU A 117 9.91 -5.84 -10.60
C LEU A 117 8.99 -7.06 -10.62
N ALA A 118 8.08 -7.18 -9.65
CA ALA A 118 7.11 -8.28 -9.61
C ALA A 118 6.10 -8.21 -10.77
N LEU A 119 5.66 -7.01 -11.16
CA LEU A 119 4.83 -6.80 -12.36
C LEU A 119 5.59 -7.16 -13.63
N ASP A 120 6.85 -6.73 -13.76
CA ASP A 120 7.68 -7.00 -14.92
C ASP A 120 7.87 -8.50 -15.14
N GLU A 121 8.08 -9.25 -14.07
CA GLU A 121 8.26 -10.71 -14.10
C GLU A 121 6.97 -11.51 -14.21
N THR A 122 5.79 -10.90 -14.15
CA THR A 122 4.51 -11.62 -14.26
C THR A 122 3.97 -11.51 -15.69
N PRO A 123 4.19 -12.52 -16.55
CA PRO A 123 3.90 -12.43 -17.98
C PRO A 123 2.40 -12.37 -18.31
N ASP A 124 1.56 -12.90 -17.42
CA ASP A 124 0.10 -12.93 -17.60
C ASP A 124 -0.57 -11.56 -17.44
N ILE A 125 0.19 -10.53 -17.05
CA ILE A 125 -0.30 -9.15 -16.94
C ILE A 125 0.11 -8.40 -18.21
N ASP A 126 -0.87 -8.03 -19.02
CA ASP A 126 -0.65 -7.22 -20.22
C ASP A 126 -0.24 -5.78 -19.89
N ALA A 127 0.32 -5.07 -20.87
CA ALA A 127 0.90 -3.75 -20.68
C ALA A 127 -0.10 -2.69 -20.15
N ASP A 128 -1.34 -2.68 -20.65
CA ASP A 128 -2.38 -1.75 -20.17
C ASP A 128 -2.72 -2.04 -18.69
N SER A 129 -2.91 -3.32 -18.35
CA SER A 129 -3.14 -3.72 -16.96
C SER A 129 -1.96 -3.35 -16.05
N LYS A 130 -0.70 -3.50 -16.49
CA LYS A 130 0.49 -3.08 -15.72
C LYS A 130 0.46 -1.59 -15.42
N VAL A 131 0.14 -0.74 -16.40
CA VAL A 131 0.05 0.73 -16.22
C VAL A 131 -1.04 1.09 -15.21
N ARG A 132 -2.25 0.52 -15.34
CA ARG A 132 -3.36 0.77 -14.40
C ARG A 132 -2.98 0.35 -12.97
N MET A 133 -2.38 -0.83 -12.83
CA MET A 133 -1.99 -1.37 -11.53
C MET A 133 -0.88 -0.54 -10.88
N ILE A 134 0.18 -0.18 -11.61
CA ILE A 134 1.27 0.62 -11.02
C ILE A 134 0.82 2.03 -10.65
N ASN A 135 -0.08 2.65 -11.43
CA ASN A 135 -0.68 3.94 -11.06
C ASN A 135 -1.48 3.83 -9.76
N PHE A 136 -2.34 2.82 -9.65
CA PHE A 136 -3.09 2.54 -8.42
C PHE A 136 -2.15 2.33 -7.22
N PHE A 137 -1.13 1.49 -7.37
CA PHE A 137 -0.18 1.17 -6.30
C PHE A 137 0.62 2.39 -5.88
N ARG A 138 1.17 3.16 -6.83
CA ARG A 138 1.99 4.34 -6.56
C ARG A 138 1.18 5.39 -5.82
N HIS A 139 0.00 5.74 -6.33
CA HIS A 139 -0.88 6.68 -5.64
C HIS A 139 -1.28 6.19 -4.24
N THR A 140 -1.63 4.91 -4.09
CA THR A 140 -2.02 4.34 -2.79
C THR A 140 -0.87 4.30 -1.79
N ALA A 141 0.37 4.05 -2.23
CA ALA A 141 1.55 4.08 -1.38
C ALA A 141 1.73 5.48 -0.78
N PHE A 142 1.66 6.53 -1.59
CA PHE A 142 1.76 7.92 -1.10
C PHE A 142 0.53 8.39 -0.31
N PHE A 143 -0.65 7.81 -0.55
CA PHE A 143 -1.81 7.99 0.32
C PHE A 143 -1.56 7.45 1.74
N LEU A 144 -0.84 6.32 1.86
CA LEU A 144 -0.42 5.79 3.16
C LEU A 144 0.65 6.64 3.82
N VAL A 145 1.60 7.18 3.05
CA VAL A 145 2.59 8.15 3.56
C VAL A 145 1.88 9.38 4.14
N ALA A 146 0.91 9.93 3.42
CA ALA A 146 0.13 11.07 3.91
C ALA A 146 -0.66 10.74 5.19
N GLY A 147 -1.17 9.50 5.28
CA GLY A 147 -1.82 8.98 6.48
C GLY A 147 -0.88 8.85 7.69
N ASP A 148 0.35 8.39 7.49
CA ASP A 148 1.35 8.29 8.56
C ASP A 148 1.83 9.67 9.04
N GLU A 149 2.02 10.62 8.12
CA GLU A 149 2.38 12.00 8.51
C GLU A 149 1.31 12.66 9.39
N MET A 150 0.03 12.48 9.07
CA MET A 150 -1.06 13.03 9.90
C MET A 150 -1.06 12.45 11.32
N LYS A 151 -0.75 11.15 11.47
CA LYS A 151 -0.57 10.53 12.79
C LYS A 151 0.57 11.20 13.55
N ASN A 152 1.72 11.41 12.91
CA ASN A 152 2.91 11.99 13.55
C ASN A 152 2.68 13.46 13.96
N GLN A 153 1.95 14.24 13.15
CA GLN A 153 1.54 15.61 13.49
C GLN A 153 0.61 15.66 14.71
N ASN A 154 -0.36 14.74 14.79
CA ASN A 154 -1.28 14.66 15.93
C ASN A 154 -0.56 14.28 17.23
N LEU A 155 0.39 13.34 17.17
CA LEU A 155 1.22 12.95 18.33
C LEU A 155 2.08 14.13 18.82
N GLN A 156 2.75 14.84 17.90
CA GLN A 156 3.55 16.03 18.25
C GLN A 156 2.70 17.14 18.89
N THR A 157 1.47 17.34 18.41
CA THR A 157 0.54 18.35 18.95
C THR A 157 0.07 17.98 20.37
N GLN A 158 -0.18 16.70 20.64
CA GLN A 158 -0.53 16.22 21.99
C GLN A 158 0.63 16.36 22.99
N CYS A 159 1.86 16.03 22.59
CA CYS A 159 3.03 16.21 23.47
C CYS A 159 3.27 17.68 23.83
N LYS A 160 3.09 18.63 22.90
CA LYS A 160 3.24 20.07 23.16
C LYS A 160 2.24 20.60 24.19
N HIS A 161 0.99 20.12 24.17
CA HIS A 161 -0.02 20.52 25.15
C HIS A 161 0.16 19.86 26.52
N GLY A 162 0.74 18.64 26.57
CA GLY A 162 1.06 17.96 27.84
C GLY A 162 2.22 18.59 28.62
N ILE A 163 3.15 19.25 27.93
CA ILE A 163 4.31 19.93 28.55
C ILE A 163 3.91 21.30 29.15
N GLN A 164 2.82 21.93 28.67
CA GLN A 164 2.34 23.21 29.21
C GLN A 164 1.52 23.09 30.51
N GLN A 165 1.14 21.89 30.94
CA GLN A 165 0.36 21.68 32.18
C GLN A 165 1.20 21.28 33.42
N SER A 166 2.53 21.20 33.31
CA SER A 166 3.43 20.82 34.41
C SER A 166 4.37 21.93 34.89
N ALA A 167 4.04 23.20 34.59
CA ALA A 167 4.74 24.36 35.13
C ALA A 167 3.72 25.34 35.75
N ALA A 168 3.23 25.02 36.93
CA ALA A 168 2.66 26.00 37.85
C ALA A 168 3.15 25.63 39.28
N PRO A 169 3.73 26.59 40.02
CA PRO A 169 4.25 26.37 41.38
C PRO A 169 3.16 26.14 42.42
#